data_AF-A0AA42IGH3-F1
#
_entry.id   AF-A0AA42IGH3-F1
#
_cell.length_a   1.000
_cell.length_b   1.000
_cell.length_c   1.000
_cell.angle_alpha   90.00
_cell.angle_beta   90.00
_cell.angle_gamma   90.00
#
_symmetry.space_group_name_H-M   'P 1'
#
loop_
_entity.id
_entity.type
_entity.pdbx_description
1 polymer ?
#
loop_
_entity_poly.entity_id
_entity_poly.type
_entity_poly.pdbx_seq_one_letter_code
_entity_poly.pdbx_strand_id
1 'polypeptide(L)'
;MKFISHKKYGYRDLLMNLIKGCGALLLSTSLYAMESLDDTSLENVTGQAGADLSLKMILNQDDNANFLCADLLYCRLALSLNNRYHDGTQDTYDAQGNRVPSATGRKQWLVMKGIQGTVNIQQIKLDGEDVIYGGLNHAAIKLGFDPTMPIQFRNVGFQSLSIETDTCTEGNQNCSAGSTNLPGYLTPATTYGGTGFDANKEKGFIGVNMNGNLSMTGQVKIFSCGTSHPRC
;
A
#
# COMPACT_ATOMS: atom_id res chain seq x y z
N MET A 1 59.88 57.72 -30.15
CA MET A 1 60.08 56.99 -31.42
C MET A 1 60.14 55.50 -31.06
N LYS A 2 59.02 54.75 -31.20
CA LYS A 2 58.85 53.55 -32.07
C LYS A 2 59.90 52.43 -31.79
N PHE A 3 59.59 51.17 -31.47
CA PHE A 3 58.46 50.29 -31.82
C PHE A 3 58.26 49.16 -30.79
N ILE A 4 57.02 48.68 -30.67
CA ILE A 4 56.59 47.44 -30.01
C ILE A 4 57.00 46.24 -30.86
N SER A 5 57.52 45.18 -30.22
CA SER A 5 57.74 43.87 -30.83
C SER A 5 56.96 42.79 -30.06
N HIS A 6 55.95 42.21 -30.71
CA HIS A 6 55.20 41.05 -30.20
C HIS A 6 56.07 39.78 -30.21
N LYS A 7 56.17 39.08 -29.08
CA LYS A 7 56.62 37.68 -29.03
C LYS A 7 55.38 36.75 -28.99
N LYS A 8 55.28 35.87 -29.99
CA LYS A 8 54.27 34.80 -30.07
C LYS A 8 54.54 33.78 -28.96
N TYR A 9 53.59 33.57 -28.06
CA TYR A 9 53.57 32.40 -27.18
C TYR A 9 52.84 31.26 -27.90
N GLY A 10 53.54 30.13 -28.05
CA GLY A 10 53.06 28.95 -28.75
C GLY A 10 52.04 28.16 -27.94
N TYR A 11 51.11 27.53 -28.66
CA TYR A 11 50.01 26.67 -28.20
C TYR A 11 50.41 25.48 -27.28
N ARG A 12 51.70 25.30 -26.95
CA ARG A 12 52.19 24.19 -26.12
C ARG A 12 52.07 24.45 -24.61
N ASP A 13 52.01 25.71 -24.16
CA ASP A 13 51.87 26.04 -22.73
C ASP A 13 50.42 26.03 -22.22
N LEU A 14 49.43 26.07 -23.12
CA LEU A 14 48.01 25.98 -22.74
C LEU A 14 47.57 24.54 -22.42
N LEU A 15 48.27 23.54 -23.01
CA LEU A 15 47.97 22.11 -22.84
C LEU A 15 48.57 21.51 -21.57
N MET A 16 49.64 22.11 -21.00
CA MET A 16 50.27 21.61 -19.78
C MET A 16 49.62 22.11 -18.48
N ASN A 17 48.76 23.12 -18.54
CA ASN A 17 47.97 23.58 -17.37
C ASN A 17 46.59 22.93 -17.28
N LEU A 18 46.08 22.29 -18.34
CA LEU A 18 44.82 21.54 -18.28
C LEU A 18 44.99 20.14 -17.63
N ILE A 19 46.20 19.57 -17.72
CA ILE A 19 46.46 18.18 -17.27
C ILE A 19 46.83 18.11 -15.77
N LYS A 20 47.20 19.22 -15.13
CA LYS A 20 47.44 19.29 -13.68
C LYS A 20 46.19 19.65 -12.84
N GLY A 21 45.07 20.02 -13.48
CA GLY A 21 43.82 20.36 -12.80
C GLY A 21 42.74 19.28 -12.81
N CYS A 22 43.02 18.11 -13.40
CA CYS A 22 42.03 17.06 -13.66
C CYS A 22 42.42 15.70 -13.07
N GLY A 23 43.19 15.71 -11.97
CA GLY A 23 43.57 14.52 -11.22
C GLY A 23 42.72 14.37 -9.97
N ALA A 24 41.62 13.63 -10.11
CA ALA A 24 40.83 13.07 -9.00
C ALA A 24 40.23 14.08 -8.02
N LEU A 25 39.16 14.73 -8.49
CA LEU A 25 37.96 14.96 -7.69
C LEU A 25 37.56 13.59 -7.10
N LEU A 26 38.10 13.24 -5.93
CA LEU A 26 37.62 12.09 -5.18
C LEU A 26 36.20 12.45 -4.78
N LEU A 27 35.24 11.86 -5.49
CA LEU A 27 33.85 11.86 -5.11
C LEU A 27 33.79 11.36 -3.67
N SER A 28 33.57 12.28 -2.73
CA SER A 28 33.01 11.97 -1.43
C SER A 28 31.59 11.47 -1.68
N THR A 29 31.44 10.22 -2.09
CA THR A 29 30.18 9.51 -1.91
C THR A 29 30.02 9.37 -0.41
N SER A 30 29.25 10.29 0.18
CA SER A 30 28.68 10.10 1.49
C SER A 30 27.90 8.78 1.45
N LEU A 31 28.56 7.72 1.92
CA LEU A 31 27.89 6.51 2.35
C LEU A 31 27.02 6.93 3.52
N TYR A 32 25.79 7.34 3.25
CA TYR A 32 24.73 7.31 4.26
C TYR A 32 24.46 5.84 4.53
N ALA A 33 25.29 5.24 5.37
CA ALA A 33 24.86 4.09 6.13
C ALA A 33 23.67 4.58 6.98
N MET A 34 22.60 3.80 6.98
CA MET A 34 21.47 4.03 7.89
C MET A 34 22.02 3.84 9.31
N GLU A 35 22.38 4.94 9.97
CA GLU A 35 22.81 4.93 11.36
C GLU A 35 21.59 4.60 12.21
N SER A 36 21.67 3.54 13.02
CA SER A 36 20.64 3.28 14.01
C SER A 36 20.70 4.41 15.02
N LEU A 37 19.70 5.30 15.01
CA LEU A 37 19.54 6.23 16.12
C LEU A 37 19.30 5.39 17.39
N ASP A 38 20.19 5.52 18.36
CA ASP A 38 19.98 5.01 19.70
C ASP A 38 18.99 5.91 20.46
N ASP A 39 18.41 5.40 21.55
CA ASP A 39 17.39 6.11 22.31
C ASP A 39 17.90 7.47 22.84
N THR A 40 19.20 7.61 23.11
CA THR A 40 19.84 8.87 23.56
C THR A 40 19.91 9.93 22.45
N SER A 41 20.12 9.52 21.21
CA SER A 41 20.08 10.42 20.04
C SER A 41 18.64 10.84 19.70
N LEU A 42 17.64 9.97 19.90
CA LEU A 42 16.22 10.28 19.75
C LEU A 42 15.73 11.28 20.81
N GLU A 43 16.17 11.14 22.06
CA GLU A 43 15.84 12.08 23.15
C GLU A 43 16.36 13.51 22.89
N ASN A 44 17.49 13.64 22.19
CA ASN A 44 18.09 14.95 21.88
C ASN A 44 17.42 15.67 20.69
N VAL A 45 16.63 14.97 19.88
CA VAL A 45 15.81 15.60 18.85
C VAL A 45 14.57 16.17 19.53
N THR A 46 14.60 17.46 19.85
CA THR A 46 13.40 18.17 20.33
C THR A 46 12.33 18.12 19.25
N GLY A 47 11.36 17.21 19.40
CA GLY A 47 10.20 17.12 18.52
C GLY A 47 9.46 18.46 18.49
N GLN A 48 9.19 18.97 17.29
CA GLN A 48 8.22 20.06 17.12
C GLN A 48 6.86 19.61 17.66
N ALA A 49 6.05 20.57 18.12
CA ALA A 49 4.71 20.34 18.67
C ALA A 49 3.90 19.35 17.82
N GLY A 50 3.11 18.50 18.49
CA GLY A 50 2.33 17.44 17.86
C GLY A 50 1.52 17.91 16.63
N ALA A 51 1.39 17.02 15.66
CA ALA A 51 0.71 17.27 14.40
C ALA A 51 -0.66 16.58 14.37
N ASP A 52 -1.65 17.25 13.79
CA ASP A 52 -2.96 16.64 13.54
C ASP A 52 -3.05 16.18 12.08
N LEU A 53 -3.32 14.89 11.88
CA LEU A 53 -3.53 14.31 10.56
C LEU A 53 -5.03 14.06 10.32
N SER A 54 -5.54 14.58 9.21
CA SER A 54 -6.87 14.23 8.70
C SER A 54 -6.72 13.44 7.40
N LEU A 55 -7.41 12.31 7.27
CA LEU A 55 -7.39 11.45 6.09
C LEU A 55 -8.81 11.19 5.60
N LYS A 56 -9.13 11.67 4.40
CA LYS A 56 -10.38 11.38 3.70
C LYS A 56 -10.12 10.52 2.47
N MET A 57 -10.60 9.29 2.51
CA MET A 57 -10.56 8.37 1.38
C MET A 57 -11.95 8.32 0.74
N ILE A 58 -12.02 8.52 -0.57
CA ILE A 58 -13.26 8.42 -1.36
C ILE A 58 -13.02 7.38 -2.45
N LEU A 59 -13.84 6.34 -2.50
CA LEU A 59 -13.75 5.24 -3.45
C LEU A 59 -14.98 5.22 -4.37
N ASN A 60 -14.73 5.25 -5.68
CA ASN A 60 -15.71 5.00 -6.75
C ASN A 60 -17.05 5.71 -6.58
N GLN A 61 -17.04 6.96 -6.10
CA GLN A 61 -18.25 7.77 -5.97
C GLN A 61 -17.97 9.27 -6.20
N ASP A 62 -19.00 10.01 -6.60
CA ASP A 62 -18.97 11.48 -6.68
C ASP A 62 -19.24 12.13 -5.32
N ASP A 63 -19.23 13.46 -5.29
CA ASP A 63 -19.54 14.25 -4.09
C ASP A 63 -20.98 14.07 -3.59
N ASN A 64 -21.87 13.55 -4.43
CA ASN A 64 -23.26 13.24 -4.10
C ASN A 64 -23.45 11.76 -3.70
N ALA A 65 -22.37 11.01 -3.52
CA ALA A 65 -22.36 9.56 -3.24
C ALA A 65 -22.98 8.69 -4.35
N ASN A 66 -23.04 9.18 -5.59
CA ASN A 66 -23.37 8.36 -6.74
C ASN A 66 -22.20 7.49 -7.12
N PHE A 67 -22.45 6.20 -7.35
CA PHE A 67 -21.44 5.25 -7.80
C PHE A 67 -20.84 5.66 -9.14
N LEU A 68 -19.54 5.92 -9.16
CA LEU A 68 -18.76 6.28 -10.34
C LEU A 68 -17.81 5.13 -10.68
N CYS A 69 -18.25 4.27 -11.58
CA CYS A 69 -17.41 3.22 -12.13
C CYS A 69 -17.74 3.02 -13.61
N ALA A 70 -16.82 3.42 -14.49
CA ALA A 70 -17.02 3.30 -15.94
C ALA A 70 -16.99 1.83 -16.39
N ASP A 71 -16.13 1.02 -15.77
CA ASP A 71 -16.04 -0.42 -16.02
C ASP A 71 -16.08 -1.16 -14.68
N LEU A 72 -17.22 -1.84 -14.48
CA LEU A 72 -17.55 -2.60 -13.26
C LEU A 72 -16.49 -3.63 -12.89
N LEU A 73 -15.72 -4.11 -13.88
CA LEU A 73 -14.63 -5.05 -13.67
C LEU A 73 -13.57 -4.53 -12.69
N TYR A 74 -13.30 -3.22 -12.72
CA TYR A 74 -12.23 -2.60 -11.93
C TYR A 74 -12.70 -2.04 -10.59
N CYS A 75 -14.00 -2.03 -10.30
CA CYS A 75 -14.55 -1.59 -9.02
C CYS A 75 -14.82 -2.78 -8.10
N ARG A 76 -13.89 -3.73 -8.07
CA ARG A 76 -13.99 -4.98 -7.31
C ARG A 76 -12.79 -5.15 -6.40
N LEU A 77 -13.01 -5.79 -5.25
CA LEU A 77 -11.95 -6.35 -4.43
C LEU A 77 -12.15 -7.85 -4.37
N ALA A 78 -11.12 -8.58 -4.77
CA ALA A 78 -11.13 -10.03 -4.76
C ALA A 78 -10.12 -10.57 -3.76
N LEU A 79 -10.57 -11.53 -2.96
CA LEU A 79 -9.75 -12.20 -1.95
C LEU A 79 -9.81 -13.70 -2.20
N SER A 80 -8.65 -14.32 -2.40
CA SER A 80 -8.56 -15.79 -2.37
C SER A 80 -8.20 -16.23 -0.96
N LEU A 81 -9.18 -16.74 -0.23
CA LEU A 81 -9.00 -17.20 1.14
C LEU A 81 -8.45 -18.63 1.11
N ASN A 82 -7.27 -18.83 1.71
CA ASN A 82 -6.62 -20.14 1.83
C ASN A 82 -6.45 -20.90 0.49
N ASN A 83 -6.29 -20.18 -0.63
CA ASN A 83 -6.25 -20.76 -1.98
C ASN A 83 -7.33 -21.82 -2.22
N ARG A 84 -8.57 -21.57 -1.78
CA ARG A 84 -9.67 -22.50 -1.97
C ARG A 84 -9.89 -22.80 -3.46
N TYR A 85 -10.15 -24.06 -3.79
CA TYR A 85 -10.44 -24.51 -5.14
C TYR A 85 -11.89 -24.99 -5.31
N HIS A 86 -12.43 -24.86 -6.52
CA HIS A 86 -13.82 -25.18 -6.84
C HIS A 86 -14.21 -26.66 -6.66
N ASP A 87 -13.26 -27.57 -6.74
CA ASP A 87 -13.44 -29.02 -6.64
C ASP A 87 -13.12 -29.55 -5.23
N GLY A 88 -12.79 -28.66 -4.28
CA GLY A 88 -12.45 -29.04 -2.91
C GLY A 88 -11.04 -29.66 -2.76
N THR A 89 -10.25 -29.71 -3.83
CA THR A 89 -8.83 -30.05 -3.72
C THR A 89 -8.08 -28.99 -2.93
N GLN A 90 -6.87 -29.33 -2.50
CA GLN A 90 -6.06 -28.47 -1.63
C GLN A 90 -4.64 -28.37 -2.17
N ASP A 91 -3.97 -27.29 -1.78
CA ASP A 91 -2.53 -27.18 -1.95
C ASP A 91 -1.83 -28.30 -1.17
N THR A 92 -0.70 -28.75 -1.70
CA THR A 92 0.22 -29.63 -0.99
C THR A 92 1.54 -28.90 -0.76
N TYR A 93 2.45 -29.51 -0.01
CA TYR A 93 3.78 -28.97 0.20
C TYR A 93 4.82 -30.01 -0.24
N ASP A 94 5.85 -29.55 -0.94
CA ASP A 94 6.97 -30.41 -1.28
C ASP A 94 7.84 -30.72 -0.04
N ALA A 95 8.85 -31.58 -0.21
CA ALA A 95 9.76 -31.95 0.89
C ALA A 95 10.57 -30.78 1.48
N GLN A 96 10.64 -29.65 0.77
CA GLN A 96 11.33 -28.42 1.18
C GLN A 96 10.35 -27.41 1.82
N GLY A 97 9.07 -27.73 1.91
CA GLY A 97 8.03 -26.85 2.45
C GLY A 97 7.53 -25.81 1.45
N ASN A 98 7.84 -25.92 0.16
CA ASN A 98 7.27 -25.03 -0.85
C ASN A 98 5.84 -25.46 -1.18
N ARG A 99 4.95 -24.48 -1.31
CA ARG A 99 3.57 -24.68 -1.74
C ARG A 99 3.53 -25.23 -3.16
N VAL A 100 2.81 -26.33 -3.34
CA VAL A 100 2.46 -26.93 -4.64
C VAL A 100 0.95 -26.75 -4.86
N PRO A 101 0.53 -25.93 -5.85
CA PRO A 101 -0.89 -25.70 -6.13
C PRO A 101 -1.62 -26.98 -6.53
N SER A 102 -2.94 -26.99 -6.38
CA SER A 102 -3.76 -28.11 -6.88
C SER A 102 -3.62 -28.26 -8.39
N ALA A 103 -3.42 -29.50 -8.85
CA ALA A 103 -3.29 -29.83 -10.25
C ALA A 103 -4.63 -29.75 -11.01
N THR A 104 -5.75 -30.02 -10.33
CA THR A 104 -7.11 -30.02 -10.89
C THR A 104 -7.94 -28.82 -10.45
N GLY A 105 -7.55 -28.22 -9.33
CA GLY A 105 -8.26 -27.13 -8.69
C GLY A 105 -8.08 -25.81 -9.44
N ARG A 106 -9.20 -25.21 -9.83
CA ARG A 106 -9.30 -23.81 -10.26
C ARG A 106 -9.58 -22.92 -9.05
N LYS A 107 -8.77 -21.87 -8.89
CA LYS A 107 -8.80 -21.00 -7.71
C LYS A 107 -10.13 -20.27 -7.62
N GLN A 108 -10.68 -20.21 -6.41
CA GLN A 108 -11.87 -19.43 -6.09
C GLN A 108 -11.50 -18.11 -5.43
N TRP A 109 -12.30 -17.11 -5.75
CA TRP A 109 -12.18 -15.74 -5.27
C TRP A 109 -13.49 -15.33 -4.64
N LEU A 110 -13.41 -14.80 -3.42
CA LEU A 110 -14.49 -14.02 -2.86
C LEU A 110 -14.39 -12.61 -3.45
N VAL A 111 -15.34 -12.25 -4.31
CA VAL A 111 -15.31 -11.00 -5.06
C VAL A 111 -16.42 -10.07 -4.57
N MET A 112 -15.99 -8.99 -3.90
CA MET A 112 -16.83 -7.84 -3.56
C MET A 112 -16.90 -6.93 -4.79
N LYS A 113 -18.09 -6.77 -5.35
CA LYS A 113 -18.36 -6.04 -6.59
C LYS A 113 -19.02 -4.70 -6.34
N GLY A 114 -18.61 -3.68 -7.09
CA GLY A 114 -19.12 -2.32 -6.96
C GLY A 114 -18.77 -1.71 -5.60
N ILE A 115 -17.51 -1.83 -5.18
CA ILE A 115 -17.05 -1.22 -3.93
C ILE A 115 -17.09 0.29 -4.05
N GLN A 116 -17.63 0.95 -3.04
CA GLN A 116 -17.70 2.40 -2.98
C GLN A 116 -17.75 2.88 -1.53
N GLY A 117 -17.59 4.19 -1.38
CA GLY A 117 -17.84 4.89 -0.13
C GLY A 117 -16.79 5.91 0.22
N THR A 118 -16.99 6.55 1.37
CA THR A 118 -16.03 7.47 1.97
C THR A 118 -15.70 7.01 3.38
N VAL A 119 -14.39 6.93 3.66
CA VAL A 119 -13.86 6.79 5.02
C VAL A 119 -13.14 8.08 5.35
N ASN A 120 -13.67 8.81 6.33
CA ASN A 120 -13.12 10.10 6.76
C ASN A 120 -12.62 9.99 8.20
N ILE A 121 -11.31 9.93 8.35
CA ILE A 121 -10.62 10.06 9.63
C ILE A 121 -10.40 11.56 9.86
N GLN A 122 -11.20 12.13 10.76
CA GLN A 122 -11.22 13.57 10.98
C GLN A 122 -9.95 14.06 11.65
N GLN A 123 -9.39 13.29 12.59
CA GLN A 123 -8.17 13.64 13.30
C GLN A 123 -7.48 12.39 13.84
N ILE A 124 -6.18 12.31 13.61
CA ILE A 124 -5.23 11.49 14.36
C ILE A 124 -4.22 12.46 14.93
N LYS A 125 -4.13 12.55 16.25
CA LYS A 125 -3.12 13.39 16.93
C LYS A 125 -1.80 12.62 16.94
N LEU A 126 -0.79 13.12 16.25
CA LEU A 126 0.55 12.56 16.23
C LEU A 126 1.44 13.36 17.18
N ASP A 127 1.91 12.70 18.23
CA ASP A 127 2.67 13.33 19.30
C ASP A 127 3.84 12.42 19.72
N GLY A 128 4.86 12.98 20.35
CA GLY A 128 5.96 12.23 20.95
C GLY A 128 5.67 11.97 22.43
N GLU A 129 5.91 10.76 22.92
CA GLU A 129 5.86 10.50 24.36
C GLU A 129 6.81 9.35 24.73
N ASP A 130 7.40 9.41 25.91
CA ASP A 130 8.22 8.32 26.41
C ASP A 130 7.35 7.17 26.94
N VAL A 131 7.77 5.94 26.65
CA VAL A 131 7.21 4.71 27.23
C VAL A 131 8.27 4.10 28.14
N ILE A 132 7.92 3.91 29.41
CA ILE A 132 8.81 3.29 30.39
C ILE A 132 8.50 1.79 30.44
N TYR A 133 9.49 0.97 30.07
CA TYR A 133 9.39 -0.48 30.15
C TYR A 133 10.66 -1.08 30.72
N GLY A 134 10.54 -1.96 31.73
CA GLY A 134 11.71 -2.56 32.38
C GLY A 134 12.67 -1.56 33.05
N GLY A 135 12.20 -0.34 33.35
CA GLY A 135 13.02 0.74 33.90
C GLY A 135 13.83 1.53 32.87
N LEU A 136 13.67 1.24 31.57
CA LEU A 136 14.27 1.99 30.47
C LEU A 136 13.19 2.84 29.79
N ASN A 137 13.59 4.04 29.37
CA ASN A 137 12.75 4.92 28.57
C ASN A 137 12.92 4.57 27.09
N HIS A 138 11.80 4.49 26.38
CA HIS A 138 11.78 4.36 24.94
C HIS A 138 10.97 5.52 24.35
N ALA A 139 11.59 6.29 23.46
CA ALA A 139 10.89 7.30 22.69
C ALA A 139 9.81 6.63 21.83
N ALA A 140 8.56 7.10 21.94
CA ALA A 140 7.44 6.54 21.20
C ALA A 140 6.71 7.60 20.38
N ILE A 141 6.24 7.17 19.20
CA ILE A 141 5.22 7.89 18.42
C ILE A 141 3.86 7.53 19.01
N LYS A 142 3.14 8.54 19.49
CA LYS A 142 1.77 8.43 20.00
C LYS A 142 0.78 8.88 18.94
N LEU A 143 -0.16 8.01 18.61
CA LEU A 143 -1.33 8.30 17.79
C LEU A 143 -2.56 8.37 18.70
N GLY A 144 -3.09 9.57 18.92
CA GLY A 144 -4.24 9.83 19.76
C GLY A 144 -5.55 9.96 18.96
N PHE A 145 -6.62 9.40 19.52
CA PHE A 145 -7.97 9.49 18.96
C PHE A 145 -8.87 10.31 19.88
N ASP A 146 -9.59 11.26 19.30
CA ASP A 146 -10.54 12.10 20.01
C ASP A 146 -11.97 11.57 19.82
N PRO A 147 -12.70 11.23 20.90
CA PRO A 147 -14.05 10.70 20.79
C PRO A 147 -15.03 11.68 20.16
N THR A 148 -14.74 12.99 20.20
CA THR A 148 -15.56 14.04 19.56
C THR A 148 -15.29 14.16 18.06
N MET A 149 -14.19 13.57 17.57
CA MET A 149 -13.79 13.54 16.15
C MET A 149 -13.84 12.10 15.61
N PRO A 150 -15.03 11.48 15.53
CA PRO A 150 -15.14 10.07 15.14
C PRO A 150 -14.67 9.82 13.71
N ILE A 151 -14.26 8.58 13.43
CA ILE A 151 -14.05 8.11 12.06
C ILE A 151 -15.43 7.94 11.41
N GLN A 152 -15.63 8.58 10.27
CA GLN A 152 -16.91 8.60 9.58
C GLN A 152 -16.87 7.64 8.39
N PHE A 153 -17.80 6.69 8.36
CA PHE A 153 -18.07 5.83 7.23
C PHE A 153 -19.35 6.34 6.55
N ARG A 154 -19.27 6.68 5.26
CA ARG A 154 -20.41 7.15 4.47
C ARG A 154 -20.51 6.35 3.19
N ASN A 155 -21.64 5.70 2.98
CA ASN A 155 -21.90 4.87 1.81
C ASN A 155 -20.83 3.78 1.57
N VAL A 156 -20.22 3.28 2.66
CA VAL A 156 -19.10 2.33 2.57
C VAL A 156 -19.63 0.92 2.41
N GLY A 157 -19.25 0.25 1.33
CA GLY A 157 -19.55 -1.15 1.14
C GLY A 157 -19.44 -1.58 -0.31
N PHE A 158 -20.22 -2.59 -0.69
CA PHE A 158 -20.22 -3.20 -2.01
C PHE A 158 -21.64 -3.55 -2.41
N GLN A 159 -21.93 -3.51 -3.71
CA GLN A 159 -23.27 -3.77 -4.24
C GLN A 159 -23.61 -5.26 -4.23
N SER A 160 -22.60 -6.12 -4.44
CA SER A 160 -22.81 -7.55 -4.60
C SER A 160 -21.56 -8.35 -4.22
N LEU A 161 -21.75 -9.50 -3.60
CA LEU A 161 -20.70 -10.46 -3.23
C LEU A 161 -20.93 -11.74 -4.01
N SER A 162 -19.86 -12.31 -4.55
CA SER A 162 -19.92 -13.54 -5.35
C SER A 162 -18.67 -14.38 -5.13
N ILE A 163 -18.79 -15.67 -5.44
CA ILE A 163 -17.64 -16.55 -5.59
C ILE A 163 -17.38 -16.68 -7.07
N GLU A 164 -16.23 -16.18 -7.51
CA GLU A 164 -15.79 -16.31 -8.90
C GLU A 164 -14.65 -17.32 -8.97
N THR A 165 -14.58 -18.08 -10.06
CA THR A 165 -13.59 -19.15 -10.22
C THR A 165 -12.72 -18.85 -11.42
N ASP A 166 -11.42 -19.09 -11.29
CA ASP A 166 -10.51 -19.09 -12.43
C ASP A 166 -11.03 -20.03 -13.52
N THR A 167 -10.77 -19.67 -14.76
CA THR A 167 -11.11 -20.57 -15.87
C THR A 167 -10.25 -21.84 -15.84
N CYS A 168 -9.01 -21.75 -15.34
CA CYS A 168 -7.99 -22.80 -15.43
C CYS A 168 -7.26 -22.99 -14.10
N THR A 169 -6.46 -24.07 -13.99
CA THR A 169 -5.74 -24.39 -12.75
C THR A 169 -4.47 -23.55 -12.65
N GLU A 170 -3.99 -23.28 -11.44
CA GLU A 170 -2.77 -22.47 -11.26
C GLU A 170 -1.53 -23.10 -11.92
N GLY A 171 -1.48 -24.44 -11.99
CA GLY A 171 -0.43 -25.18 -12.67
C GLY A 171 -0.54 -25.18 -14.20
N ASN A 172 -1.68 -24.76 -14.77
CA ASN A 172 -1.91 -24.69 -16.21
C ASN A 172 -2.60 -23.39 -16.62
N GLN A 173 -1.80 -22.33 -16.75
CA GLN A 173 -2.25 -21.00 -17.15
C GLN A 173 -2.70 -20.90 -18.61
N ASN A 174 -2.41 -21.90 -19.45
CA ASN A 174 -2.80 -21.95 -20.87
C ASN A 174 -4.04 -22.79 -21.13
N CYS A 175 -4.72 -23.21 -20.05
CA CYS A 175 -5.92 -24.01 -20.13
C CYS A 175 -5.69 -25.28 -20.98
N SER A 176 -6.70 -26.09 -21.25
CA SER A 176 -6.56 -27.12 -22.29
C SER A 176 -6.72 -26.44 -23.65
N ALA A 177 -5.65 -26.41 -24.45
CA ALA A 177 -5.58 -25.90 -25.83
C ALA A 177 -6.19 -24.50 -26.10
N GLY A 178 -5.33 -23.47 -26.16
CA GLY A 178 -5.60 -22.22 -26.88
C GLY A 178 -6.38 -21.14 -26.14
N SER A 179 -6.62 -21.29 -24.83
CA SER A 179 -7.22 -20.26 -23.99
C SER A 179 -6.28 -19.84 -22.87
N THR A 180 -6.25 -18.55 -22.52
CA THR A 180 -5.45 -18.09 -21.37
C THR A 180 -6.32 -18.14 -20.12
N ASN A 181 -5.73 -18.45 -18.96
CA ASN A 181 -6.44 -18.37 -17.70
C ASN A 181 -6.98 -16.95 -17.51
N LEU A 182 -8.30 -16.82 -17.49
CA LEU A 182 -8.98 -15.64 -16.98
C LEU A 182 -9.17 -15.82 -15.47
N PRO A 183 -8.52 -14.98 -14.63
CA PRO A 183 -8.75 -15.01 -13.20
C PRO A 183 -10.21 -14.74 -12.88
N GLY A 184 -10.78 -15.45 -11.91
CA GLY A 184 -12.21 -15.36 -11.61
C GLY A 184 -12.65 -13.92 -11.30
N TYR A 185 -11.81 -13.13 -10.63
CA TYR A 185 -12.09 -11.73 -10.33
C TYR A 185 -12.13 -10.81 -11.56
N LEU A 186 -11.54 -11.24 -12.68
CA LEU A 186 -11.59 -10.58 -13.98
C LEU A 186 -12.68 -11.15 -14.90
N THR A 187 -13.58 -12.01 -14.40
CA THR A 187 -14.74 -12.46 -15.17
C THR A 187 -15.60 -11.25 -15.57
N PRO A 188 -15.99 -11.11 -16.85
CA PRO A 188 -16.83 -9.99 -17.32
C PRO A 188 -18.07 -9.80 -16.45
N ALA A 189 -18.43 -8.54 -16.19
CA ALA A 189 -19.59 -8.20 -15.39
C ALA A 189 -20.88 -8.74 -16.01
N THR A 190 -21.59 -9.58 -15.25
CA THR A 190 -22.95 -10.01 -15.61
C THR A 190 -23.94 -9.36 -14.67
N THR A 191 -24.91 -8.64 -15.21
CA THR A 191 -25.99 -8.02 -14.42
C THR A 191 -27.23 -8.91 -14.38
N TYR A 192 -28.15 -8.68 -13.42
CA TYR A 192 -29.41 -9.44 -13.36
C TYR A 192 -30.31 -9.22 -14.59
N GLY A 193 -30.22 -8.05 -15.23
CA GLY A 193 -31.07 -7.67 -16.35
C GLY A 193 -32.53 -7.41 -15.94
N GLY A 194 -33.35 -6.95 -16.90
CA GLY A 194 -34.78 -6.71 -16.69
C GLY A 194 -35.13 -5.37 -16.04
N THR A 195 -36.27 -5.31 -15.35
CA THR A 195 -36.76 -4.13 -14.62
C THR A 195 -36.89 -4.48 -13.14
N GLY A 196 -36.17 -3.77 -12.27
CA GLY A 196 -36.19 -4.05 -10.83
C GLY A 196 -35.00 -3.45 -10.11
N PHE A 197 -34.95 -3.67 -8.79
CA PHE A 197 -33.93 -3.12 -7.90
C PHE A 197 -32.50 -3.49 -8.34
N ASP A 198 -32.28 -4.75 -8.73
CA ASP A 198 -30.95 -5.28 -9.10
C ASP A 198 -30.67 -5.33 -10.61
N ALA A 199 -31.56 -4.84 -11.46
CA ALA A 199 -31.46 -5.00 -12.92
C ALA A 199 -30.11 -4.54 -13.50
N ASN A 200 -29.58 -3.45 -12.95
CA ASN A 200 -28.30 -2.83 -13.35
C ASN A 200 -27.14 -3.17 -12.40
N LYS A 201 -27.34 -4.10 -11.46
CA LYS A 201 -26.32 -4.51 -10.49
C LYS A 201 -25.68 -5.82 -10.93
N GLU A 202 -24.39 -5.98 -10.62
CA GLU A 202 -23.69 -7.24 -10.88
C GLU A 202 -24.27 -8.38 -10.03
N LYS A 203 -24.36 -9.57 -10.63
CA LYS A 203 -24.86 -10.77 -9.95
C LYS A 203 -24.00 -11.17 -8.76
N GLY A 204 -24.68 -11.56 -7.68
CA GLY A 204 -24.10 -12.12 -6.46
C GLY A 204 -25.18 -12.55 -5.46
N PHE A 205 -24.84 -12.65 -4.19
CA PHE A 205 -25.77 -13.18 -3.17
C PHE A 205 -26.01 -12.23 -2.00
N ILE A 206 -25.21 -11.18 -1.82
CA ILE A 206 -25.44 -10.15 -0.79
C ILE A 206 -24.77 -8.83 -1.19
N GLY A 207 -25.38 -7.71 -0.83
CA GLY A 207 -24.79 -6.37 -0.88
C GLY A 207 -24.80 -5.76 0.52
N VAL A 208 -23.83 -4.89 0.80
CA VAL A 208 -23.71 -4.20 2.09
C VAL A 208 -23.47 -2.72 1.84
N ASN A 209 -24.20 -1.87 2.55
CA ASN A 209 -23.98 -0.43 2.59
C ASN A 209 -24.00 0.03 4.05
N MET A 210 -22.88 0.60 4.50
CA MET A 210 -22.69 1.05 5.87
C MET A 210 -22.56 2.58 5.93
N ASN A 211 -23.33 3.15 6.86
CA ASN A 211 -23.20 4.52 7.30
C ASN A 211 -23.05 4.51 8.81
N GLY A 212 -21.96 5.09 9.31
CA GLY A 212 -21.67 5.02 10.74
C GLY A 212 -20.58 5.99 11.17
N ASN A 213 -20.54 6.24 12.46
CA ASN A 213 -19.48 6.97 13.13
C ASN A 213 -18.84 6.04 14.15
N LEU A 214 -17.53 5.83 14.04
CA LEU A 214 -16.75 5.10 15.02
C LEU A 214 -16.06 6.12 15.93
N SER A 215 -16.63 6.33 17.12
CA SER A 215 -15.99 7.11 18.18
C SER A 215 -14.98 6.22 18.89
N MET A 216 -13.73 6.66 18.92
CA MET A 216 -12.63 5.96 19.57
C MET A 216 -12.02 6.89 20.61
N THR A 217 -11.88 6.38 21.83
CA THR A 217 -11.02 6.98 22.85
C THR A 217 -9.82 6.07 23.02
N GLY A 218 -8.63 6.62 22.90
CA GLY A 218 -7.41 5.87 23.16
C GLY A 218 -6.20 6.46 22.46
N GLN A 219 -5.06 5.83 22.73
CA GLN A 219 -3.79 6.17 22.14
C GLN A 219 -3.04 4.90 21.76
N VAL A 220 -2.44 4.90 20.58
CA VAL A 220 -1.52 3.85 20.13
C VAL A 220 -0.12 4.43 20.24
N LYS A 221 0.74 3.79 21.04
CA LYS A 221 2.15 4.17 21.16
C LYS A 221 3.01 3.16 20.41
N ILE A 222 3.83 3.65 19.49
CA ILE A 222 4.73 2.85 18.65
C ILE A 222 6.15 3.23 19.08
N PHE A 223 6.91 2.27 19.59
CA PHE A 223 8.27 2.47 20.06
C PHE A 223 9.17 1.35 19.53
N SER A 224 10.47 1.62 19.46
CA SER A 224 11.48 0.63 19.09
C SER A 224 11.45 -0.53 20.09
N CYS A 225 11.78 -1.74 19.63
CA CYS A 225 11.89 -2.84 20.57
C CYS A 225 13.31 -3.04 21.10
N GLY A 226 13.46 -3.02 22.43
CA GLY A 226 14.69 -3.41 23.13
C GLY A 226 14.71 -4.88 23.54
N THR A 227 15.88 -5.36 24.00
CA THR A 227 16.12 -6.76 24.45
C THR A 227 15.31 -7.18 25.68
N SER A 228 14.58 -6.26 26.31
CA SER A 228 13.83 -6.50 27.54
C SER A 228 12.36 -6.84 27.29
N HIS A 229 11.80 -6.60 26.10
CA HIS A 229 10.37 -6.75 25.85
C HIS A 229 10.02 -8.14 25.27
N PRO A 230 9.24 -9.00 25.98
CA PRO A 230 9.03 -10.41 25.63
C PRO A 230 8.14 -10.68 24.41
N ARG A 231 7.59 -9.63 23.80
CA ARG A 231 6.83 -9.71 22.53
C ARG A 231 7.62 -9.22 21.33
N CYS A 232 8.91 -9.02 21.57
CA CYS A 232 9.95 -8.96 20.58
C CYS A 232 10.84 -10.18 20.84
#